data_AF-A0A1A3GKJ7-F1
#
_entry.id   AF-A0A1A3GKJ7-F1
#
_cell.length_a   1.000
_cell.length_b   1.000
_cell.length_c   1.000
_cell.angle_alpha   90.00
_cell.angle_beta   90.00
_cell.angle_gamma   90.00
#
_symmetry.space_group_name_H-M   'P 1'
#
loop_
_entity.id
_entity.type
_entity.pdbx_description
1 polymer ?
#
loop_
_entity_poly.entity_id
_entity_poly.type
_entity_poly.pdbx_seq_one_letter_code
_entity_poly.pdbx_strand_id
1 'polypeptide(L)' 'MKLLGRPWGPRTITQVYQVSVPKKLLDQVNIQKHDEVYFAVSADNPGVICMLPGKRTTLTPTEDGEMQAVVT' A
#
# COMPACT_ATOMS: atom_id res chain seq x y z
N MET A 1 16.51 21.47 14.24
CA MET A 1 15.20 22.14 14.06
C MET A 1 14.40 21.35 13.03
N LYS A 2 13.10 21.19 13.28
CA LYS A 2 12.17 20.24 12.67
C LYS A 2 12.10 20.30 11.13
N LEU A 3 12.21 19.14 10.47
CA LEU A 3 11.68 18.94 9.12
C LEU A 3 10.16 18.74 9.25
N LEU A 4 9.38 19.81 9.13
CA LEU A 4 7.92 19.71 9.07
C LEU A 4 7.50 19.42 7.64
N GLY A 5 6.83 18.28 7.49
CA GLY A 5 6.35 17.73 6.23
C GLY A 5 5.43 18.65 5.46
N ARG A 6 5.47 18.49 4.14
CA ARG A 6 4.31 18.76 3.30
C ARG A 6 3.70 17.40 2.97
N PRO A 7 2.40 17.17 3.22
CA PRO A 7 1.71 16.02 2.66
C PRO A 7 1.79 16.16 1.13
N TRP A 8 2.36 15.16 0.47
CA TRP A 8 2.40 15.17 -1.00
C TRP A 8 0.98 14.92 -1.48
N GLY A 9 0.40 15.92 -2.17
CA GLY A 9 -0.89 15.81 -2.84
C GLY A 9 -0.94 14.67 -3.87
N PRO A 10 -2.04 14.52 -4.62
CA PRO A 10 -2.25 13.37 -5.51
C PRO A 10 -1.05 13.19 -6.46
N ARG A 11 -0.23 12.15 -6.20
CA ARG A 11 0.89 11.80 -7.06
C ARG A 11 0.32 11.13 -8.29
N THR A 12 0.43 11.78 -9.45
CA THR A 12 0.21 11.11 -10.73
C THR A 12 1.25 10.00 -10.85
N ILE A 13 0.83 8.74 -10.74
CA ILE A 13 1.68 7.58 -11.00
C ILE A 13 1.97 7.57 -12.51
N THR A 14 3.05 8.22 -12.93
CA THR A 14 3.37 8.48 -14.35
C THR A 14 4.06 7.31 -15.03
N GLN A 15 4.69 6.40 -14.26
CA GLN A 15 5.35 5.20 -14.79
C GLN A 15 5.07 4.01 -13.88
N VAL A 16 4.24 3.08 -14.37
CA VAL A 16 4.04 1.77 -13.75
C VAL A 16 4.93 0.78 -14.49
N TYR A 17 6.01 0.34 -13.86
CA TYR A 17 6.73 -0.83 -14.34
C TYR A 17 5.90 -2.07 -13.97
N GLN A 18 5.54 -2.88 -14.96
CA GLN A 18 4.91 -4.16 -14.69
C GLN A 18 5.92 -5.03 -13.93
N VAL A 19 5.69 -5.16 -12.62
CA VAL A 19 6.47 -6.04 -11.76
C VAL A 19 5.75 -7.37 -11.65
N SER A 20 6.44 -8.45 -12.03
CA SER A 20 5.95 -9.80 -11.79
C SER A 20 6.31 -10.21 -10.37
N VAL A 21 5.31 -10.46 -9.53
CA VAL A 21 5.51 -11.01 -8.19
C VAL A 21 5.57 -12.54 -8.30
N PRO A 22 6.64 -13.20 -7.82
CA PRO A 22 6.72 -14.65 -7.80
C PRO A 22 5.54 -15.29 -7.07
N LYS A 23 4.94 -16.35 -7.65
CA LYS A 23 3.79 -17.06 -7.06
C LYS A 23 4.03 -17.46 -5.61
N LYS A 24 5.24 -17.93 -5.28
CA LYS A 24 5.61 -18.33 -3.91
C LYS A 24 5.40 -17.22 -2.88
N LEU A 25 5.62 -15.96 -3.26
CA LEU A 25 5.40 -14.82 -2.36
C LEU A 25 3.91 -14.51 -2.21
N LEU A 26 3.13 -14.63 -3.29
CA LEU A 26 1.68 -14.45 -3.25
C LEU A 26 1.01 -15.52 -2.36
N ASP A 27 1.48 -16.77 -2.45
CA ASP A 27 0.98 -17.87 -1.62
C ASP A 27 1.25 -17.63 -0.12
N GLN A 28 2.38 -17.01 0.24
CA GLN A 28 2.71 -16.66 1.65
C GLN A 28 1.73 -15.65 2.26
N VAL A 29 1.20 -14.74 1.45
CA VAL A 29 0.21 -13.74 1.88
C VAL A 29 -1.22 -14.12 1.48
N ASN A 30 -1.43 -15.36 1.02
CA ASN A 30 -2.73 -15.91 0.62
C ASN A 30 -3.46 -15.06 -0.42
N ILE A 31 -2.72 -14.53 -1.42
CA ILE A 31 -3.28 -13.83 -2.58
C ILE A 31 -3.34 -14.82 -3.75
N GLN A 32 -4.54 -15.05 -4.27
CA GLN A 32 -4.77 -15.90 -5.43
C GLN A 32 -4.98 -15.08 -6.70
N LYS A 33 -4.96 -15.77 -7.85
CA LYS A 33 -5.29 -15.13 -9.13
C LYS A 33 -6.68 -14.51 -9.04
N HIS A 34 -6.80 -13.25 -9.51
CA HIS A 34 -8.03 -12.46 -9.49
C HIS A 34 -8.48 -11.96 -8.11
N ASP A 35 -7.68 -12.14 -7.05
CA ASP A 35 -7.97 -11.46 -5.80
C ASP A 35 -7.74 -9.94 -5.93
N GLU A 36 -8.61 -9.18 -5.26
CA GLU A 36 -8.43 -7.74 -5.09
C GLU A 36 -7.27 -7.47 -4.12
N VAL A 37 -6.45 -6.47 -4.46
CA VAL A 37 -5.33 -6.02 -3.63
C VAL A 37 -5.39 -4.51 -3.45
N TYR A 38 -4.95 -4.05 -2.29
CA TYR A 38 -4.73 -2.64 -2.02
C TYR A 38 -3.25 -2.31 -2.09
N PHE A 39 -2.95 -1.11 -2.58
CA PHE A 39 -1.60 -0.56 -2.58
C PHE A 39 -1.55 0.62 -1.62
N ALA A 40 -0.54 0.63 -0.76
CA ALA A 40 -0.28 1.69 0.20
C ALA A 40 1.20 2.05 0.20
N VAL A 41 1.52 3.27 0.63
CA VAL A 41 2.91 3.68 0.87
C VAL A 41 3.24 3.40 2.34
N SER A 42 4.41 2.84 2.63
CA SER A 42 4.84 2.63 4.02
C SER A 42 5.03 3.96 4.73
N ALA A 43 4.47 4.08 5.94
CA ALA A 43 4.67 5.25 6.80
C ALA A 43 6.13 5.37 7.27
N ASP A 44 6.78 4.24 7.54
CA ASP A 44 8.17 4.19 8.00
C ASP A 44 9.16 4.46 6.86
N ASN A 45 8.82 4.04 5.63
CA ASN A 45 9.65 4.25 4.45
C ASN A 45 8.82 4.65 3.23
N PRO A 46 8.70 5.96 2.94
CA PRO A 46 7.92 6.47 1.80
C PRO A 46 8.40 6.03 0.41
N GLY A 47 9.57 5.39 0.32
CA GLY A 47 10.09 4.78 -0.91
C GLY A 47 9.55 3.36 -1.17
N VAL A 48 8.80 2.78 -0.22
CA VAL A 48 8.27 1.42 -0.31
C VAL A 48 6.76 1.46 -0.58
N ILE A 49 6.35 0.75 -1.63
CA ILE A 49 4.93 0.47 -1.91
C ILE A 49 4.61 -0.92 -1.36
N CYS A 50 3.67 -0.97 -0.43
CA CYS A 50 3.12 -2.19 0.14
C CYS A 50 1.95 -2.68 -0.71
N MET A 51 1.87 -3.99 -0.90
CA MET A 51 0.73 -4.67 -1.54
C MET A 51 0.05 -5.54 -0.49
N LEU A 52 -1.26 -5.36 -0.31
CA LEU A 52 -2.04 -5.97 0.76
C LEU A 52 -3.23 -6.76 0.18
N PRO A 53 -3.54 -7.96 0.70
CA PRO A 53 -4.71 -8.72 0.29
C PRO A 53 -6.00 -7.99 0.69
N GLY A 54 -6.88 -7.67 -0.27
CA GLY A 54 -8.09 -6.89 0.00
C GLY A 54 -9.03 -7.56 1.02
N LYS A 55 -9.17 -8.90 0.93
CA LYS A 55 -10.01 -9.70 1.84
C LYS A 55 -9.59 -9.66 3.31
N ARG A 56 -8.34 -9.29 3.60
CA ARG A 56 -7.79 -9.22 4.97
C ARG A 56 -7.39 -7.82 5.36
N THR A 57 -7.70 -6.82 4.54
CA THR A 57 -7.29 -5.44 4.78
C THR A 57 -8.50 -4.61 5.10
N THR A 58 -8.52 -4.02 6.30
CA THR A 58 -9.49 -3.01 6.68
C THR A 58 -8.86 -1.64 6.45
N LEU A 59 -9.56 -0.77 5.73
CA LEU A 59 -9.17 0.63 5.56
C LEU A 59 -9.90 1.47 6.60
N THR A 60 -9.16 2.10 7.49
CA THR A 60 -9.68 3.00 8.52
C THR A 60 -9.24 4.43 8.27
N PRO A 61 -10.15 5.42 8.26
CA PRO A 61 -9.75 6.82 8.18
C PRO A 61 -9.01 7.24 9.45
N THR A 62 -7.96 8.03 9.28
CA THR A 62 -7.20 8.69 10.35
C THR A 62 -7.77 10.08 10.62
N GLU A 63 -7.41 10.69 11.76
CA GLU A 63 -7.87 12.02 12.16
C GLU A 63 -7.50 13.11 11.13
N ASP A 64 -6.40 12.92 10.40
CA ASP A 64 -5.92 13.83 9.35
C ASP A 64 -6.58 13.59 7.98
N GLY A 65 -7.54 12.65 7.89
CA GLY A 65 -8.26 12.32 6.64
C GLY A 65 -7.51 11.36 5.71
N GLU A 66 -6.35 10.83 6.12
CA GLU A 66 -5.65 9.77 5.39
C GLU A 66 -6.26 8.39 5.69
N MET A 67 -6.12 7.43 4.77
CA MET A 67 -6.55 6.04 5.03
C MET A 67 -5.39 5.20 5.56
N GLN A 68 -5.59 4.55 6.71
CA GLN A 68 -4.70 3.55 7.25
C GLN A 68 -5.19 2.16 6.89
N ALA A 69 -4.29 1.30 6.41
CA ALA A 69 -4.59 -0.09 6.13
C ALA A 69 -4.14 -0.98 7.31
N VAL A 70 -5.07 -1.77 7.85
CA VAL A 70 -4.81 -2.77 8.91
C VAL A 70 -5.05 -4.15 8.32
N VAL A 71 -4.04 -5.03 8.42
CA VAL A 71 -4.13 -6.42 7.94
C VAL A 71 -4.45 -7.35 9.11
N THR A 72 -5.49 -8.17 8.96
CA THR A 72 -5.98 -9.13 9.96
C THR A 72 -5.57 -10.57 9.68
#